data_AF-A0A938SBC7-F1
#
_entry.id   AF-A0A938SBC7-F1
#
_cell.length_a   1.000
_cell.length_b   1.000
_cell.length_c   1.000
_cell.angle_alpha   90.00
_cell.angle_beta   90.00
_cell.angle_gamma   90.00
#
_symmetry.space_group_name_H-M   'P 1'
#
loop_
_entity.id
_entity.type
_entity.pdbx_description
1 polymer ?
#
loop_
_entity_poly.entity_id
_entity_poly.type
_entity_poly.pdbx_seq_one_letter_code
_entity_poly.pdbx_strand_id
1 'polypeptide(L)'
;MKTIDLEKAKPDLGEVIGLARKEPVLLLAPDGKEFLISEADDFEREVEALRRSPSFQKFLDKRSRSRRRIPLDEIEEEIEKELTPQHRTA
;
A
#
# COMPACT_ATOMS: atom_id res chain seq x y z
N MET A 1 1.74 11.90 7.97
CA MET A 1 2.91 11.40 7.24
C MET A 1 3.84 12.57 6.98
N LYS A 2 5.10 12.46 7.39
CA LYS A 2 6.11 13.52 7.25
C LYS A 2 7.03 13.23 6.06
N THR A 3 7.36 14.23 5.26
CA THR A 3 8.28 14.08 4.12
C THR A 3 9.63 14.73 4.43
N ILE A 4 10.73 14.03 4.14
CA ILE A 4 12.10 14.50 4.26
C ILE A 4 12.75 14.45 2.88
N ASP A 5 13.22 15.59 2.42
CA ASP A 5 14.02 15.72 1.21
C ASP A 5 15.50 15.52 1.59
N LEU A 6 16.11 14.44 1.08
CA LEU A 6 17.49 14.05 1.38
C LEU A 6 18.54 14.94 0.69
N GLU A 7 18.15 15.77 -0.28
CA GLU A 7 19.03 16.81 -0.83
C GLU A 7 19.12 18.02 0.12
N LYS A 8 18.01 18.34 0.79
CA LYS A 8 17.91 19.50 1.69
C LYS A 8 18.34 19.19 3.12
N ALA A 9 18.07 17.97 3.60
CA ALA A 9 18.36 17.53 4.95
C ALA A 9 19.13 16.21 4.93
N LYS A 10 20.14 16.10 5.80
CA LYS A 10 20.93 14.86 5.97
C LYS A 10 20.73 14.32 7.39
N PRO A 11 19.51 13.89 7.75
CA PRO A 11 19.28 13.31 9.05
C PRO A 11 20.07 12.00 9.18
N ASP A 12 20.48 11.66 10.40
CA ASP A 12 21.00 10.32 10.65
C ASP A 12 19.86 9.28 10.69
N LEU A 13 20.21 8.01 10.59
CA LEU A 13 19.22 6.93 10.58
C LEU A 13 18.41 6.87 11.90
N GLY A 14 19.02 7.23 13.03
CA GLY A 14 18.36 7.26 14.33
C GLY A 14 17.27 8.33 14.42
N GLU A 15 17.52 9.51 13.87
CA GLU A 15 16.54 10.60 13.76
C GLU A 15 15.34 10.17 12.89
N VAL A 16 15.61 9.53 11.75
CA VAL A 16 14.56 9.03 10.85
C VAL A 16 13.73 7.94 11.52
N ILE A 17 14.37 6.99 12.22
CA ILE A 17 13.66 5.96 13.00
C ILE A 17 12.83 6.59 14.13
N GLY A 18 13.38 7.60 14.81
CA GLY A 18 12.67 8.31 15.87
C GLY A 18 11.40 9.00 15.38
N LEU A 19 11.42 9.52 14.15
CA LEU A 19 10.24 10.07 13.49
C LEU A 19 9.26 8.96 13.07
N ALA A 20 9.77 7.88 12.46
CA ALA A 20 8.98 6.74 11.99
C ALA A 20 8.21 6.00 13.10
N ARG A 21 8.69 6.07 14.35
CA ARG A 21 7.98 5.55 15.54
C ARG A 21 6.70 6.30 15.90
N LYS A 22 6.53 7.53 15.41
CA LYS A 22 5.34 8.36 15.67
C LYS A 22 4.35 8.30 14.53
N GLU A 23 4.86 8.30 13.30
CA GLU A 23 4.10 8.22 12.06
C GLU A 23 5.02 7.81 10.91
N PRO A 24 4.50 7.21 9.81
CA PRO A 24 5.30 6.92 8.63
C PRO A 24 6.00 8.17 8.06
N VAL A 25 7.25 7.97 7.62
CA VAL A 25 8.12 9.01 7.05
C VAL A 25 8.41 8.69 5.59
N LEU A 26 8.14 9.64 4.70
CA LEU A 26 8.50 9.57 3.29
C LEU A 26 9.87 10.23 3.10
N LEU A 27 10.83 9.52 2.53
CA LEU A 27 12.13 10.04 2.12
C LEU A 27 12.12 10.28 0.61
N LEU A 28 12.42 11.50 0.19
CA LEU A 28 12.66 11.85 -1.21
C LEU A 28 14.17 11.86 -1.46
N ALA A 29 14.64 10.94 -2.29
CA ALA A 29 16.03 10.84 -2.69
C ALA A 29 16.39 11.85 -3.80
N PRO A 30 17.69 12.19 -3.97
CA PRO A 30 18.13 13.14 -4.99
C PRO A 30 17.80 12.73 -6.44
N ASP A 31 17.61 11.44 -6.68
CA ASP A 31 17.20 10.91 -7.98
C ASP A 31 15.67 10.96 -8.19
N GLY A 32 14.94 11.61 -7.28
CA GLY A 32 13.49 11.70 -7.30
C GLY A 32 12.76 10.45 -6.84
N LYS A 33 13.48 9.40 -6.40
CA LYS A 33 12.84 8.20 -5.86
C LYS A 33 12.33 8.45 -4.45
N GLU A 34 11.20 7.82 -4.16
CA GLU A 34 10.54 7.91 -2.86
C GLU A 34 10.68 6.59 -2.09
N PHE A 35 10.97 6.69 -0.80
CA PHE A 35 11.07 5.56 0.11
C PHE A 35 10.19 5.82 1.34
N LEU A 36 9.42 4.83 1.77
CA LEU A 36 8.62 4.92 2.99
C LEU A 36 9.31 4.15 4.12
N ILE A 37 9.43 4.79 5.28
CA ILE A 37 9.90 4.15 6.52
C ILE A 37 8.78 4.22 7.56
N SER A 38 8.39 3.05 8.06
CA SER A 38 7.44 2.87 9.16
C SER A 38 7.93 1.77 10.09
N GLU A 39 7.36 1.69 11.29
CA GLU A 39 7.57 0.54 12.18
C GLU A 39 7.11 -0.73 11.45
N ALA A 40 7.88 -1.82 11.52
CA ALA A 40 7.53 -3.06 10.82
C ALA A 40 6.17 -3.64 11.30
N ASP A 41 5.84 -3.40 12.58
CA ASP A 41 4.58 -3.81 13.22
C ASP A 41 3.44 -2.80 13.03
N ASP A 42 3.68 -1.67 12.34
CA ASP A 42 2.65 -0.65 12.10
C ASP A 42 1.51 -1.22 11.23
N PHE A 43 1.84 -2.15 10.32
CA PHE A 43 0.84 -2.87 9.53
C PHE A 43 -0.11 -3.69 10.41
N GLU A 44 0.37 -4.37 11.45
CA GLU A 44 -0.48 -5.13 12.35
C GLU A 44 -1.43 -4.20 13.12
N ARG A 45 -0.97 -3.01 13.50
CA ARG A 45 -1.80 -1.99 14.15
C ARG A 45 -2.85 -1.42 13.20
N GLU A 46 -2.50 -1.15 11.95
CA GLU A 46 -3.45 -0.69 10.92
C GLU A 46 -4.51 -1.75 10.62
N VAL A 47 -4.10 -3.02 10.49
CA VAL A 47 -4.99 -4.17 10.32
C VAL A 47 -5.93 -4.31 11.52
N GLU A 48 -5.43 -4.17 12.74
CA GLU A 48 -6.25 -4.25 13.94
C GLU A 48 -7.21 -3.05 14.06
N ALA A 49 -6.78 -1.86 13.67
CA ALA A 49 -7.63 -0.68 13.60
C ALA A 49 -8.77 -0.85 12.56
N LEU A 50 -8.46 -1.38 11.38
CA LEU A 50 -9.45 -1.73 10.34
C LEU A 50 -10.39 -2.83 10.80
N ARG A 51 -9.88 -3.88 11.47
CA ARG A 51 -10.69 -4.96 12.05
C ARG A 51 -11.70 -4.41 13.06
N ARG A 52 -11.30 -3.46 13.90
CA ARG A 52 -12.16 -2.83 14.90
C ARG A 52 -13.11 -1.77 14.33
N SER A 53 -12.91 -1.31 13.10
CA SER A 53 -13.74 -0.28 12.47
C SER A 53 -15.13 -0.81 12.11
N PRO A 54 -16.21 -0.32 12.76
CA PRO A 54 -17.57 -0.82 12.50
C PRO A 54 -18.08 -0.50 11.09
N SER A 55 -17.64 0.62 10.50
CA SER A 55 -18.00 0.99 9.13
C SER A 55 -17.35 0.05 8.12
N PHE A 56 -16.09 -0.32 8.35
CA PHE A 56 -15.36 -1.26 7.50
C PHE A 56 -15.95 -2.67 7.58
N GLN A 57 -16.26 -3.16 8.79
CA GLN A 57 -16.93 -4.46 8.95
C GLN A 57 -18.28 -4.52 8.23
N LYS A 58 -19.12 -3.46 8.36
CA LYS A 58 -20.39 -3.37 7.62
C LYS A 58 -20.21 -3.40 6.10
N PHE A 59 -19.14 -2.78 5.60
CA PHE A 59 -18.81 -2.82 4.18
C PHE A 59 -18.43 -4.24 3.72
N LEU A 60 -17.60 -4.94 4.49
CA LEU A 60 -17.22 -6.33 4.21
C LEU A 60 -18.43 -7.28 4.26
N ASP A 61 -19.33 -7.13 5.24
CA ASP A 61 -20.57 -7.88 5.34
C ASP A 61 -21.47 -7.71 4.10
N LYS A 62 -21.54 -6.48 3.58
CA LYS A 62 -22.30 -6.20 2.36
C LYS A 62 -21.68 -6.89 1.14
N ARG A 63 -20.35 -6.89 1.04
CA ARG A 63 -19.61 -7.49 -0.09
C ARG A 63 -19.63 -9.01 -0.05
N SER A 64 -19.50 -9.64 1.13
CA SER A 64 -19.54 -11.10 1.27
C SER A 64 -20.88 -11.69 0.79
N ARG A 65 -21.97 -10.94 0.98
CA ARG A 65 -23.32 -11.27 0.51
C ARG A 65 -23.56 -11.04 -0.99
N SER A 66 -22.57 -10.55 -1.74
CA SER A 66 -22.68 -10.47 -3.20
C SER A 66 -23.05 -11.85 -3.76
N ARG A 67 -23.98 -11.92 -4.71
CA ARG A 67 -24.41 -13.19 -5.33
C ARG A 67 -23.58 -13.57 -6.56
N ARG A 68 -22.93 -12.59 -7.20
CA ARG A 68 -22.06 -12.85 -8.33
C ARG A 68 -20.81 -13.55 -7.82
N ARG A 69 -20.54 -14.74 -8.35
CA ARG A 69 -19.33 -15.51 -8.16
C ARG A 69 -18.74 -15.69 -9.56
N ILE A 70 -17.45 -15.47 -9.68
CA ILE A 70 -16.68 -15.72 -10.90
C ILE A 70 -15.70 -16.83 -10.50
N PRO A 71 -15.68 -17.98 -11.20
CA PRO A 71 -14.66 -19.01 -10.99
C PRO A 71 -13.26 -18.43 -11.15
N LEU A 72 -12.28 -18.97 -10.43
CA LEU A 72 -10.90 -18.48 -10.53
C LEU A 72 -10.36 -18.64 -11.97
N ASP A 73 -10.67 -19.77 -12.62
CA ASP A 73 -10.28 -20.03 -14.01
C ASP A 73 -10.74 -18.93 -14.99
N GLU A 74 -11.96 -18.39 -14.81
CA GLU A 74 -12.48 -17.30 -15.65
C GLU A 74 -11.72 -15.98 -15.41
N ILE A 75 -11.28 -15.72 -14.17
CA ILE A 75 -10.45 -14.55 -13.82
C ILE A 75 -9.02 -14.72 -14.35
N GLU A 76 -8.45 -15.92 -14.26
CA GLU A 76 -7.11 -16.21 -14.79
C GLU A 76 -7.05 -15.99 -16.29
N GLU A 77 -8.07 -16.44 -17.03
CA GLU A 77 -8.18 -16.16 -18.46
C GLU A 77 -8.33 -14.67 -18.79
N GLU A 78 -9.09 -13.91 -17.99
CA GLU A 78 -9.27 -12.46 -18.15
C GLU A 78 -7.93 -11.73 -17.97
N ILE A 79 -7.21 -12.07 -16.90
CA ILE A 79 -5.88 -11.52 -16.59
C ILE A 79 -4.88 -11.89 -17.70
N GLU A 80 -4.88 -13.13 -18.17
CA GLU A 80 -3.97 -13.55 -19.26
C GLU A 80 -4.24 -12.77 -20.55
N LYS A 81 -5.52 -12.54 -20.89
CA LYS A 81 -5.92 -11.71 -22.04
C LYS A 81 -5.46 -10.25 -21.88
N GLU A 82 -5.55 -9.67 -20.69
CA GLU A 82 -5.07 -8.31 -20.39
C GLU A 82 -3.53 -8.20 -20.44
N LEU A 83 -2.82 -9.24 -19.99
CA LEU A 83 -1.36 -9.29 -19.96
C LEU A 83 -0.74 -9.66 -21.31
N THR A 84 -1.48 -10.34 -22.21
CA THR A 84 -1.03 -10.53 -23.59
C THR A 84 -0.96 -9.19 -24.32
N PRO A 85 0.17 -8.87 -24.99
CA PRO A 85 0.41 -7.52 -25.48
C PRO A 85 -0.54 -7.16 -26.63
N GLN A 86 -1.43 -6.20 -26.39
CA GLN A 86 -2.02 -5.37 -27.46
C GLN A 86 -0.99 -4.41 -28.11
N HIS A 87 0.32 -4.65 -27.97
CA HIS A 87 1.40 -3.83 -28.53
C HIS A 87 2.26 -4.63 -29.51
N ARG A 88 1.73 -4.89 -30.72
CA ARG A 88 2.51 -5.03 -31.96
C ARG A 88 1.71 -4.56 -33.17
N THR A 89 1.37 -3.28 -33.19
CA THR A 89 1.23 -2.55 -34.46
C THR A 89 2.12 -1.33 -34.40
N ALA A 90 3.35 -1.51 -34.86
CA ALA A 90 4.25 -0.50 -35.38
C ALA A 90 4.94 -1.13 -36.59
#